data_AF-A0A3M1HUW7-F1
#
_entry.id   AF-A0A3M1HUW7-F1
#
_cell.length_a   1.000
_cell.length_b   1.000
_cell.length_c   1.000
_cell.angle_alpha   90.00
_cell.angle_beta   90.00
_cell.angle_gamma   90.00
#
_symmetry.space_group_name_H-M   'P 1'
#
loop_
_entity.id
_entity.type
_entity.pdbx_description
1 polymer ?
#
loop_
_entity_poly.entity_id
_entity_poly.type
_entity_poly.pdbx_seq_one_letter_code
_entity_poly.pdbx_strand_id
1 'polypeptide(L)'
;SVSYPLPGTKFYARVRDQLGDRQNWQDSQDLAMLYHGPFPTAFYRQLHTVLHKEYRARKYARELVHTLRSPARMQRGHLRRAAAALYHTLTLPLARRKLDRLARLPHEAPAPLHPALSPTAAATPTPQHDGG
;
A
#
# COMPACT_ATOMS: atom_id res chain seq x y z
N SER A 1 -10.58 3.78 -6.10
CA SER A 1 -11.60 4.11 -5.09
C SER A 1 -11.85 2.86 -4.25
N VAL A 2 -11.86 2.96 -2.92
CA VAL A 2 -12.27 1.84 -2.05
C VAL A 2 -13.74 2.08 -1.68
N SER A 3 -14.60 1.09 -1.90
CA SER A 3 -16.03 1.18 -1.61
C SER A 3 -16.28 1.10 -0.11
N TYR A 4 -17.00 2.06 0.46
CA TYR A 4 -17.46 1.96 1.84
C TYR A 4 -18.55 0.88 1.95
N PRO A 5 -18.49 -0.01 2.96
CA PRO A 5 -19.54 -0.99 3.16
C PRO A 5 -20.81 -0.28 3.63
N LEU A 6 -21.89 -0.37 2.85
CA LEU A 6 -23.19 0.22 3.18
C LEU A 6 -23.96 -0.69 4.17
N PRO A 7 -24.50 -0.14 5.28
CA PRO A 7 -25.34 -0.88 6.20
C PRO A 7 -26.49 -1.61 5.47
N GLY A 8 -26.77 -2.85 5.87
CA GLY A 8 -27.80 -3.69 5.24
C GLY A 8 -27.33 -4.51 4.02
N THR A 9 -26.10 -4.32 3.54
CA THR A 9 -25.54 -5.16 2.47
C THR A 9 -24.89 -6.44 3.00
N LYS A 10 -24.91 -7.53 2.21
CA LYS A 10 -24.17 -8.77 2.53
C LYS A 10 -22.65 -8.55 2.63
N PHE A 11 -22.12 -7.55 1.93
CA PHE A 11 -20.72 -7.14 2.03
C PHE A 11 -20.43 -6.50 3.39
N TYR A 12 -21.28 -5.57 3.85
CA TYR A 12 -21.18 -4.99 5.20
C TYR A 12 -21.24 -6.05 6.29
N ALA A 13 -22.18 -7.00 6.22
CA ALA A 13 -22.29 -8.07 7.22
C ALA A 13 -21.03 -8.94 7.32
N ARG A 14 -20.41 -9.29 6.18
CA ARG A 14 -19.18 -10.10 6.15
C ARG A 14 -17.94 -9.36 6.63
N VAL A 15 -17.88 -8.05 6.36
CA VAL A 15 -16.72 -7.21 6.69
C VAL A 15 -16.79 -6.69 8.13
N ARG A 16 -18.00 -6.48 8.67
CA ARG A 16 -18.23 -6.00 10.04
C ARG A 16 -17.53 -6.89 11.07
N ASP A 17 -17.69 -8.21 10.96
CA ASP A 17 -17.14 -9.15 11.94
C ASP A 17 -15.60 -9.28 11.82
N GLN A 18 -15.02 -8.85 10.69
CA GLN A 18 -13.58 -8.79 10.46
C GLN A 18 -12.95 -7.44 10.86
N LEU A 19 -13.76 -6.40 11.11
CA LEU A 19 -13.28 -5.04 11.41
C LEU A 19 -12.86 -4.85 12.89
N GLY A 20 -13.29 -5.74 13.79
CA GLY A 20 -13.00 -5.64 15.23
C GLY A 20 -13.42 -4.30 15.85
N ASP A 21 -12.74 -3.88 16.93
CA ASP A 21 -13.01 -2.62 17.67
C ASP A 21 -12.61 -1.33 16.91
N ARG A 22 -11.99 -1.43 15.74
CA ARG A 22 -11.52 -0.25 15.00
C ARG A 22 -12.62 0.32 14.11
N GLN A 23 -13.55 1.06 14.72
CA GLN A 23 -14.56 1.85 14.00
C GLN A 23 -14.02 3.18 13.46
N ASN A 24 -12.88 3.66 13.97
CA ASN A 24 -12.35 4.99 13.66
C ASN A 24 -11.33 4.97 12.51
N TRP A 25 -11.78 5.36 11.31
CA TRP A 25 -10.94 5.69 10.14
C TRP A 25 -10.21 7.04 10.33
N GLN A 26 -9.63 7.30 11.51
CA GLN A 26 -9.03 8.61 11.79
C GLN A 26 -7.70 8.84 11.08
N ASP A 27 -7.07 7.83 10.48
CA ASP A 27 -5.85 8.06 9.72
C ASP A 27 -5.71 7.10 8.52
N SER A 28 -6.15 7.54 7.34
CA SER A 28 -5.87 6.82 6.07
C SER A 28 -4.37 6.83 5.69
N GLN A 29 -3.54 7.58 6.44
CA GLN A 29 -2.08 7.54 6.35
C GLN A 29 -1.50 6.23 6.90
N ASP A 30 -2.19 5.65 7.88
CA ASP A 30 -1.80 4.38 8.45
C ASP A 30 -2.36 3.32 7.50
N LEU A 31 -1.49 2.75 6.64
CA LEU A 31 -1.74 1.52 5.86
C LEU A 31 -2.05 0.33 6.82
N ALA A 32 -3.05 0.50 7.69
CA ALA A 32 -3.60 -0.48 8.57
C ALA A 32 -4.47 -1.38 7.72
N MET A 33 -4.15 -2.67 7.72
CA MET A 33 -4.90 -3.61 6.91
C MET A 33 -6.30 -3.77 7.50
N LEU A 34 -7.32 -3.63 6.65
CA LEU A 34 -8.72 -3.90 6.99
C LEU A 34 -9.03 -5.41 7.05
N TYR A 35 -8.08 -6.25 6.64
CA TYR A 35 -8.19 -7.70 6.61
C TYR A 35 -6.84 -8.34 6.97
N HIS A 36 -6.87 -9.62 7.37
CA HIS A 36 -5.65 -10.38 7.65
C HIS A 36 -4.95 -10.74 6.33
N GLY A 37 -3.88 -10.02 6.01
CA GLY A 37 -2.95 -10.37 4.94
C GLY A 37 -1.87 -11.33 5.42
N PRO A 38 -1.14 -11.98 4.49
CA PRO A 38 -0.09 -12.94 4.85
C PRO A 38 1.05 -12.32 5.64
N PHE A 39 1.29 -11.00 5.59
CA PHE A 39 2.39 -10.36 6.34
C PHE A 39 1.85 -9.40 7.41
N PRO A 40 2.64 -9.06 8.45
CA PRO A 40 2.22 -8.08 9.45
C PRO A 40 2.03 -6.69 8.82
N THR A 41 1.18 -5.84 9.40
CA THR A 41 0.94 -4.47 8.93
C THR A 41 2.23 -3.65 8.75
N ALA A 42 3.21 -3.86 9.65
CA ALA A 42 4.52 -3.21 9.56
C ALA A 42 5.27 -3.53 8.26
N PHE A 43 5.10 -4.74 7.71
CA PHE A 43 5.68 -5.14 6.43
C PHE A 43 5.14 -4.26 5.29
N TYR A 44 3.82 -4.10 5.18
CA TYR A 44 3.21 -3.32 4.11
C TYR A 44 3.58 -1.83 4.18
N ARG A 45 3.67 -1.26 5.38
CA ARG A 45 4.18 0.12 5.58
C ARG A 45 5.63 0.26 5.11
N GLN A 46 6.46 -0.73 5.44
CA GLN A 46 7.85 -0.73 5.02
C GLN A 46 7.98 -0.95 3.50
N LEU A 47 7.14 -1.80 2.90
CA LEU A 47 7.09 -2.02 1.46
C LEU A 47 6.77 -0.72 0.73
N HIS A 48 5.74 0.00 1.17
CA HIS A 48 5.39 1.32 0.66
C HIS A 48 6.58 2.29 0.71
N THR A 49 7.31 2.32 1.84
CA THR A 49 8.52 3.13 1.99
C THR A 49 9.62 2.76 0.99
N VAL A 50 9.86 1.46 0.79
CA VAL A 50 10.85 0.94 -0.16
C VAL A 50 10.46 1.34 -1.59
N LEU A 51 9.21 1.12 -1.99
CA LEU A 51 8.71 1.47 -3.32
C LEU A 51 8.87 2.96 -3.61
N HIS A 52 8.50 3.83 -2.66
CA HIS A 52 8.69 5.27 -2.82
C HIS A 52 10.15 5.67 -2.94
N LYS A 53 11.06 5.08 -2.14
CA LYS A 53 12.50 5.33 -2.26
C LYS A 53 13.04 4.90 -3.61
N GLU A 54 12.65 3.72 -4.11
CA GLU A 54 13.05 3.25 -5.44
C GLU A 54 12.56 4.15 -6.56
N TYR A 55 11.29 4.53 -6.52
CA TYR A 55 10.70 5.44 -7.49
C TYR A 55 11.46 6.77 -7.52
N ARG A 56 11.72 7.36 -6.35
CA ARG A 56 12.46 8.63 -6.23
C ARG A 56 13.89 8.51 -6.73
N ALA A 57 14.61 7.46 -6.35
CA ALA A 57 15.95 7.18 -6.83
C ALA A 57 16.00 7.08 -8.37
N ARG A 58 15.11 6.30 -8.98
CA ARG A 58 15.02 6.16 -10.45
C ARG A 58 14.62 7.47 -11.14
N LYS A 59 13.70 8.23 -10.54
CA LYS A 59 13.28 9.55 -11.06
C LYS A 59 14.46 10.52 -11.10
N TYR A 60 15.17 10.69 -9.98
CA TYR A 60 16.27 11.64 -9.91
C TYR A 60 17.48 11.20 -10.74
N ALA A 61 17.75 9.89 -10.85
CA ALA A 61 18.80 9.38 -11.74
C ALA A 61 18.51 9.75 -13.20
N ARG A 62 17.27 9.59 -13.67
CA ARG A 62 16.87 10.00 -15.03
C ARG A 62 17.00 11.51 -15.25
N GLU A 63 16.54 12.32 -14.29
CA GLU A 63 16.69 13.77 -14.34
C GLU A 63 18.17 14.20 -14.39
N LEU A 64 19.04 13.52 -13.63
CA LEU A 64 20.48 13.79 -13.62
C LEU A 64 21.12 13.47 -14.98
N VAL A 65 20.83 12.30 -15.57
CA VAL A 65 21.33 11.92 -16.90
C VAL A 65 20.89 12.94 -17.96
N HIS A 66 19.63 13.39 -17.92
CA HIS A 66 19.14 14.41 -18.84
C HIS A 66 19.86 15.76 -18.65
N THR A 67 20.15 16.15 -17.41
CA THR A 67 20.83 17.41 -17.09
C THR A 67 22.31 17.38 -17.49
N LEU A 68 23.00 16.25 -17.29
CA LEU A 68 24.39 16.05 -17.71
C LEU A 68 24.56 16.13 -19.23
N ARG A 69 23.54 15.74 -20.01
CA ARG A 69 23.53 15.87 -21.47
C ARG A 69 23.31 17.30 -21.97
N SER A 70 22.86 18.21 -21.11
CA SER A 70 22.55 19.62 -21.44
C SER A 70 23.09 20.60 -20.39
N PRO A 71 24.42 20.77 -20.28
CA PRO A 71 25.07 21.51 -19.19
C PRO A 71 24.83 23.03 -19.20
N ALA A 72 24.30 23.60 -20.30
CA ALA A 72 24.15 25.04 -20.50
C ALA A 72 23.13 25.75 -19.56
N ARG A 73 22.40 25.02 -18.69
CA ARG A 73 21.42 25.58 -17.73
C ARG A 73 21.65 25.08 -16.30
N MET A 74 22.91 24.94 -15.90
CA MET A 74 23.29 24.48 -14.57
C MET A 74 23.03 25.55 -13.50
N GLN A 75 21.95 25.41 -12.73
CA GLN A 75 21.61 26.29 -11.59
C GLN A 75 21.59 25.52 -10.25
N ARG A 76 21.65 26.27 -9.12
CA ARG A 76 21.68 25.78 -7.72
C ARG A 76 20.59 24.75 -7.37
N GLY A 77 19.48 24.70 -8.11
CA GLY A 77 18.41 23.71 -7.94
C GLY A 77 18.83 22.26 -8.23
N HIS A 78 19.86 22.04 -9.06
CA HIS A 78 20.31 20.69 -9.43
C HIS A 78 21.13 19.99 -8.34
N LEU A 79 21.87 20.75 -7.52
CA LEU A 79 22.60 20.23 -6.36
C LEU A 79 21.64 19.59 -5.34
N ARG A 80 20.51 20.24 -5.06
CA ARG A 80 19.49 19.71 -4.15
C ARG A 80 18.88 18.40 -4.68
N ARG A 81 18.69 18.30 -6.00
CA ARG A 81 18.17 17.09 -6.66
C ARG A 81 19.19 15.95 -6.63
N ALA A 82 20.47 16.24 -6.87
CA ALA A 82 21.54 15.26 -6.77
C ALA A 82 21.71 14.74 -5.33
N ALA A 83 21.68 15.63 -4.33
CA ALA A 83 21.72 15.25 -2.92
C ALA A 83 20.51 14.39 -2.52
N ALA A 84 19.30 14.73 -2.99
CA ALA A 84 18.10 13.92 -2.77
C ALA A 84 18.22 12.54 -3.45
N ALA A 85 18.74 12.48 -4.68
CA ALA A 85 19.00 11.22 -5.39
C ALA A 85 19.92 10.31 -4.58
N LEU A 86 21.05 10.87 -4.12
CA LEU A 86 22.05 10.18 -3.32
C LEU A 86 21.48 9.69 -1.99
N TYR A 87 20.71 10.53 -1.28
CA TYR A 87 20.04 10.13 -0.05
C TYR A 87 19.09 8.94 -0.26
N HIS A 88 18.27 8.98 -1.33
CA HIS A 88 17.33 7.90 -1.62
C HIS A 88 18.03 6.61 -2.05
N THR A 89 19.11 6.68 -2.83
CA THR A 89 19.88 5.49 -3.23
C THR A 89 20.64 4.89 -2.05
N LEU A 90 21.30 5.69 -1.21
CA LEU A 90 22.05 5.20 -0.06
C LEU A 90 21.17 4.61 1.05
N THR A 91 19.97 5.15 1.25
CA THR A 91 19.04 4.65 2.27
C THR A 91 18.18 3.48 1.81
N LEU A 92 18.14 3.18 0.50
CA LEU A 92 17.32 2.10 -0.05
C LEU A 92 17.76 0.69 0.42
N PRO A 93 19.06 0.32 0.46
CA PRO A 93 19.50 -0.98 0.96
C PRO A 93 19.08 -1.22 2.42
N LEU A 94 19.17 -0.19 3.26
CA LEU A 94 18.72 -0.24 4.66
C LEU A 94 17.20 -0.47 4.75
N ALA A 95 16.43 0.24 3.92
CA ALA A 95 14.99 0.08 3.87
C ALA A 95 14.58 -1.32 3.38
N ARG A 96 15.31 -1.89 2.40
CA ARG A 96 15.12 -3.27 1.91
C ARG A 96 15.48 -4.30 2.97
N ARG A 97 16.62 -4.16 3.65
CA ARG A 97 16.99 -5.04 4.78
C ARG A 97 15.94 -5.07 5.88
N LYS A 98 15.34 -3.91 6.20
CA LYS A 98 14.22 -3.83 7.15
C LYS A 98 12.98 -4.56 6.62
N LEU A 99 12.68 -4.43 5.33
CA LEU A 99 11.57 -5.15 4.69
C LEU A 99 11.79 -6.67 4.77
N ASP A 100 12.98 -7.16 4.43
CA ASP A 100 13.31 -8.59 4.46
C ASP A 100 13.25 -9.17 5.88
N ARG A 101 13.60 -8.36 6.88
CA ARG A 101 13.43 -8.73 8.30
C ARG A 101 11.95 -8.90 8.63
N LEU A 102 11.11 -7.96 8.23
CA LEU A 102 9.67 -8.01 8.48
C LEU A 102 8.99 -9.17 7.73
N ALA A 103 9.51 -9.53 6.55
CA ALA A 103 9.05 -10.69 5.78
C ALA A 103 9.37 -12.04 6.45
N ARG A 104 10.34 -12.09 7.38
CA ARG A 104 10.73 -13.30 8.10
C ARG A 104 10.05 -13.47 9.45
N LEU A 105 9.37 -12.44 9.95
CA LEU A 105 8.64 -12.57 11.21
C LEU A 105 7.56 -13.64 11.06
N PRO A 106 7.29 -14.47 12.07
CA PRO A 106 6.16 -15.38 12.03
C PRO A 106 4.87 -14.59 11.75
N HIS A 107 4.12 -15.03 10.76
CA HIS A 107 2.85 -14.44 10.40
C HIS A 107 1.86 -15.53 10.04
N GLU A 108 0.64 -15.36 10.50
CA GLU A 108 -0.45 -16.28 10.25
C GLU A 108 -0.94 -16.02 8.82
N ALA A 109 -0.60 -16.92 7.90
CA ALA A 109 -1.12 -16.86 6.56
C ALA A 109 -2.65 -17.02 6.64
N PRO A 110 -3.45 -16.14 6.01
CA PRO A 110 -4.89 -16.33 5.98
C PRO A 110 -5.21 -17.69 5.35
N ALA A 111 -6.15 -18.41 5.95
CA ALA A 111 -6.64 -19.67 5.40
C ALA A 111 -7.02 -19.46 3.92
N PRO A 112 -6.73 -20.43 3.03
CA PRO A 112 -7.05 -20.31 1.62
C PRO A 112 -8.52 -19.92 1.45
N LEU A 113 -8.74 -18.82 0.72
CA LEU A 113 -10.07 -18.30 0.47
C LEU A 113 -10.80 -19.30 -0.44
N HIS A 114 -11.65 -20.13 0.14
CA HIS A 114 -12.59 -20.93 -0.62
C HIS A 114 -13.70 -20.02 -1.15
N PRO A 115 -13.87 -19.87 -2.48
CA PRO A 115 -14.92 -19.03 -3.01
C PRO A 115 -16.27 -19.63 -2.63
N ALA A 116 -16.96 -18.97 -1.70
CA ALA A 116 -18.30 -19.39 -1.27
C ALA A 116 -19.36 -19.21 -2.36
N LEU A 117 -19.08 -18.43 -3.40
CA LEU A 117 -19.98 -18.14 -4.52
C LEU A 117 -19.20 -18.15 -5.83
N SER A 118 -19.83 -18.67 -6.89
CA SER A 118 -19.32 -18.49 -8.26
C SER A 118 -19.41 -17.00 -8.66
N PRO A 119 -18.54 -16.51 -9.57
CA PRO A 119 -18.57 -15.12 -10.03
C PRO A 119 -19.95 -14.68 -10.52
N THR A 120 -20.67 -15.56 -11.22
CA THR A 120 -22.03 -15.31 -11.72
C THR A 120 -23.04 -15.17 -10.57
N ALA A 121 -22.95 -16.02 -9.54
CA ALA A 121 -23.81 -15.93 -8.36
C ALA A 121 -23.49 -14.69 -7.50
N ALA A 122 -22.24 -14.24 -7.50
CA ALA A 122 -21.84 -13.00 -6.81
C ALA A 122 -22.32 -11.72 -7.53
N ALA A 123 -22.60 -11.80 -8.83
CA ALA A 123 -23.13 -10.70 -9.63
C ALA A 123 -24.66 -10.53 -9.50
N THR A 124 -25.36 -11.49 -8.89
CA THR A 124 -26.81 -11.40 -8.69
C THR A 124 -27.11 -10.52 -7.47
N PRO A 125 -27.81 -9.38 -7.63
CA PRO A 125 -28.19 -8.54 -6.50
C PRO A 125 -29.09 -9.32 -5.55
N THR A 126 -28.85 -9.17 -4.25
CA THR A 126 -29.75 -9.77 -3.24
C THR A 126 -31.01 -8.91 -3.15
N PRO A 127 -32.22 -9.50 -3.10
CA PRO A 127 -33.44 -8.73 -2.89
C PRO A 127 -33.31 -7.88 -1.61
N GLN A 128 -33.51 -6.57 -1.75
CA GLN A 128 -33.68 -5.68 -0.60
C GLN A 128 -35.10 -5.90 -0.08
N HIS A 129 -35.23 -6.32 1.18
CA HIS A 129 -36.51 -6.23 1.86
C HIS A 129 -36.73 -4.76 2.22
N ASP A 130 -37.71 -4.14 1.58
CA ASP A 130 -38.25 -2.85 1.99
C ASP A 130 -38.93 -3.05 3.35
N GLY A 131 -38.22 -2.73 4.42
CA GLY A 131 -38.80 -2.68 5.77
C GLY A 131 -39.72 -1.47 5.87
N GLY A 132 -41.02 -1.73 5.92
CA GLY A 132 -42.04 -0.79 6.40
C GLY A 132 -42.16 -0.81 7.91
#